data_AF-V6TNV2-F1
#
_entry.id   AF-V6TNV2-F1
#
_cell.length_a   1.000
_cell.length_b   1.000
_cell.length_c   1.000
_cell.angle_alpha   90.00
_cell.angle_beta   90.00
_cell.angle_gamma   90.00
#
_symmetry.space_group_name_H-M   'P 1'
#
loop_
_entity.id
_entity.type
_entity.pdbx_description
1 polymer ?
#
loop_
_entity_poly.entity_id
_entity_poly.type
_entity_poly.pdbx_seq_one_letter_code
_entity_poly.pdbx_strand_id
1 'polypeptide(L)'
;MCEALQAAIQLASSGQSIDHLVLPVIKHASASPDHRLKKLLHVFWPLVECYRGGQLKPHIMLISNSILRDLKSPNEMILCSALRCILHLQVSEVVFSLIAVSPLLLSRSNCRQPLVLCC
;
A
#
# COMPACT_ATOMS: atom_id res chain seq x y z
N MET A 1 4.63 3.38 -16.52
CA MET A 1 4.76 3.08 -15.07
C MET A 1 3.96 1.84 -14.67
N CYS A 2 2.69 1.70 -15.06
CA CYS A 2 1.87 0.53 -14.73
C CYS A 2 2.54 -0.81 -15.13
N GLU A 3 3.02 -0.92 -16.37
CA GLU A 3 3.74 -2.11 -16.86
C GLU A 3 4.97 -2.47 -16.01
N ALA A 4 5.78 -1.46 -15.65
CA ALA A 4 6.96 -1.66 -14.82
C ALA A 4 6.60 -2.15 -13.41
N LEU A 5 5.51 -1.63 -12.83
CA LEU A 5 5.03 -2.06 -11.53
C LEU A 5 4.39 -3.45 -11.58
N GLN A 6 3.70 -3.80 -12.66
CA GLN A 6 3.21 -5.16 -12.90
C GLN A 6 4.37 -6.15 -13.01
N ALA A 7 5.42 -5.81 -13.76
CA ALA A 7 6.63 -6.63 -13.84
C ALA A 7 7.29 -6.81 -12.47
N ALA A 8 7.36 -5.75 -11.67
CA ALA A 8 7.87 -5.82 -10.29
C ALA A 8 7.02 -6.73 -9.39
N ILE A 9 5.70 -6.70 -9.52
CA ILE A 9 4.78 -7.61 -8.80
C ILE A 9 5.04 -9.06 -9.23
N GLN A 10 5.18 -9.35 -10.53
CA GLN A 10 5.49 -10.70 -11.01
C GLN A 10 6.85 -11.19 -10.46
N LEU A 11 7.85 -10.30 -10.42
CA LEU A 11 9.16 -10.59 -9.84
C LEU A 11 9.04 -10.99 -8.37
N ALA A 12 8.30 -10.22 -7.58
CA ALA A 12 8.05 -10.53 -6.17
C ALA A 12 7.28 -11.85 -5.99
N SER A 13 6.27 -12.11 -6.82
CA SER A 13 5.51 -13.36 -6.81
C SER A 13 6.37 -14.59 -7.16
N SER A 14 7.49 -14.40 -7.88
CA SER A 14 8.47 -15.47 -8.13
C SER A 14 9.43 -15.74 -6.96
N GLY A 15 9.30 -15.01 -5.85
CA GLY A 15 10.14 -15.13 -4.66
C GLY A 15 11.42 -14.28 -4.69
N GLN A 16 11.57 -13.40 -5.68
CA GLN A 16 12.72 -12.48 -5.74
C GLN A 16 12.46 -11.22 -4.92
N SER A 17 13.49 -10.74 -4.22
CA SER A 17 13.39 -9.49 -3.45
C SER A 17 13.26 -8.26 -4.35
N ILE A 18 12.28 -7.43 -4.03
CA ILE A 18 11.94 -6.17 -4.74
C ILE A 18 12.32 -4.92 -3.95
N ASP A 19 13.09 -5.06 -2.86
CA ASP A 19 13.49 -3.96 -1.98
C ASP A 19 14.12 -2.78 -2.73
N HIS A 20 14.98 -3.09 -3.71
CA HIS A 20 15.69 -2.10 -4.52
C HIS A 20 14.74 -1.24 -5.38
N LEU A 21 13.52 -1.71 -5.62
CA LEU A 21 12.49 -1.00 -6.38
C LEU A 21 11.67 -0.05 -5.52
N VAL A 22 11.72 -0.16 -4.19
CA VAL A 22 10.89 0.64 -3.28
C VAL A 22 11.13 2.14 -3.46
N LEU A 23 12.38 2.59 -3.46
CA LEU A 23 12.71 4.01 -3.63
C LEU A 23 12.31 4.56 -5.02
N PRO A 24 12.63 3.89 -6.15
CA PRO A 24 12.11 4.26 -7.47
C PRO A 24 10.57 4.34 -7.52
N VAL A 25 9.88 3.34 -6.97
CA VAL A 25 8.42 3.28 -6.95
C VAL A 25 7.83 4.42 -6.13
N ILE A 26 8.41 4.75 -4.96
CA ILE A 26 8.00 5.91 -4.18
C ILE A 26 8.15 7.19 -4.98
N LYS A 27 9.32 7.41 -5.58
CA LYS A 27 9.65 8.62 -6.33
C LYS A 27 8.73 8.82 -7.54
N HIS A 28 8.37 7.74 -8.24
CA HIS A 28 7.72 7.84 -9.56
C HIS A 28 6.22 7.46 -9.57
N ALA A 29 5.74 6.66 -8.62
CA ALA A 29 4.34 6.22 -8.58
C ALA A 29 3.57 6.73 -7.35
N SER A 30 4.23 6.97 -6.22
CA SER A 30 3.49 7.25 -4.98
C SER A 30 2.74 8.59 -5.00
N ALA A 31 3.18 9.60 -5.74
CA ALA A 31 2.49 10.89 -5.82
C ALA A 31 1.43 10.94 -6.94
N SER A 32 1.27 9.87 -7.72
CA SER A 32 0.34 9.87 -8.86
C SER A 32 -1.13 9.92 -8.39
N PRO A 33 -1.98 10.73 -9.04
CA PRO A 33 -3.43 10.73 -8.78
C PRO A 33 -4.17 9.59 -9.50
N ASP A 34 -3.51 8.81 -10.36
CA ASP A 34 -4.14 7.73 -11.12
C ASP A 34 -4.50 6.55 -10.21
N HIS A 35 -5.81 6.35 -10.03
CA HIS A 35 -6.37 5.26 -9.21
C HIS A 35 -5.96 3.86 -9.71
N ARG A 36 -5.70 3.67 -11.01
CA ARG A 36 -5.25 2.37 -11.57
C ARG A 36 -3.82 2.08 -11.13
N LEU A 37 -2.93 3.07 -11.23
CA LEU A 37 -1.56 2.96 -10.75
C LEU A 37 -1.53 2.76 -9.23
N LYS A 38 -2.41 3.45 -8.49
CA LYS A 38 -2.57 3.28 -7.04
C LYS A 38 -3.02 1.88 -6.66
N LYS A 39 -3.96 1.29 -7.39
CA LYS A 39 -4.38 -0.09 -7.14
C LYS A 39 -3.22 -1.07 -7.28
N LEU A 40 -2.39 -0.92 -8.31
CA LEU A 40 -1.17 -1.72 -8.48
C LEU A 40 -0.16 -1.47 -7.34
N LEU A 41 0.00 -0.21 -6.93
CA LEU A 41 0.88 0.17 -5.82
C LEU A 41 0.47 -0.49 -4.50
N HIS A 42 -0.83 -0.58 -4.24
CA HIS A 42 -1.38 -1.24 -3.07
C HIS A 42 -1.27 -2.78 -3.11
N VAL A 43 -1.09 -3.38 -4.29
CA VAL A 43 -0.73 -4.80 -4.42
C VAL A 43 0.78 -5.01 -4.24
N PHE A 44 1.59 -4.04 -4.66
CA PHE A 44 3.04 -4.10 -4.53
C PHE A 44 3.52 -4.01 -3.07
N TRP A 45 2.96 -3.12 -2.25
CA TRP A 45 3.47 -2.90 -0.88
C TRP A 45 3.49 -4.14 0.02
N PRO A 46 2.44 -4.97 0.09
CA PRO A 46 2.45 -6.18 0.89
C PRO A 46 3.50 -7.22 0.47
N LEU A 47 4.04 -7.12 -0.75
CA LEU A 47 5.07 -8.02 -1.26
C LEU A 47 6.49 -7.57 -0.86
N VAL A 48 6.66 -6.37 -0.32
CA VAL A 48 7.95 -5.88 0.15
C VAL A 48 8.27 -6.49 1.51
N GLU A 49 9.43 -7.15 1.61
CA GLU A 49 9.92 -7.69 2.86
C GLU A 49 10.25 -6.59 3.86
N CYS A 50 9.64 -6.62 5.04
CA CYS A 50 9.75 -5.53 6.00
C CYS A 50 10.89 -5.65 6.99
N TYR A 51 11.43 -6.85 7.17
CA TYR A 51 12.49 -7.13 8.14
C TYR A 51 13.72 -7.69 7.46
N ARG A 52 14.91 -7.34 7.99
CA ARG A 52 16.18 -7.99 7.64
C ARG A 52 16.86 -8.42 8.93
N GLY A 53 16.93 -9.73 9.18
CA GLY A 53 17.53 -10.26 10.41
C GLY A 53 16.87 -9.76 11.69
N GLY A 54 15.54 -9.58 11.68
CA GLY A 54 14.77 -9.09 12.83
C GLY A 54 14.74 -7.57 13.00
N GLN A 55 15.46 -6.80 12.18
CA GLN A 55 15.39 -5.34 12.18
C GLN A 55 14.47 -4.82 11.06
N LEU A 56 13.67 -3.79 11.37
CA LEU A 56 12.79 -3.15 10.40
C LEU A 56 13.60 -2.40 9.35
N LYS A 57 13.29 -2.59 8.06
CA LYS A 57 14.02 -1.90 6.97
C LYS A 57 13.67 -0.41 6.94
N PRO A 58 14.64 0.50 6.70
CA PRO A 58 14.39 1.95 6.73
C PRO A 58 13.30 2.43 5.76
N HIS A 59 13.17 1.77 4.61
CA HIS A 59 12.19 2.14 3.59
C HIS A 59 10.74 1.85 4.01
N ILE A 60 10.50 1.08 5.09
CA ILE A 60 9.15 0.80 5.60
C ILE A 60 8.45 2.06 6.09
N MET A 61 9.18 3.01 6.69
CA MET A 61 8.62 4.30 7.05
C MET A 61 8.06 5.05 5.82
N LEU A 62 8.74 4.94 4.68
CA LEU A 62 8.31 5.60 3.45
C LEU A 62 7.07 4.93 2.83
N ILE A 63 6.99 3.60 2.89
CA ILE A 63 5.80 2.85 2.47
C ILE A 63 4.60 3.26 3.33
N SER A 64 4.77 3.27 4.66
CA SER A 64 3.73 3.71 5.59
C SER A 64 3.24 5.13 5.28
N ASN A 65 4.16 6.07 5.03
CA ASN A 65 3.79 7.45 4.67
C ASN A 65 3.05 7.53 3.32
N SER A 66 3.42 6.70 2.34
CA SER A 66 2.69 6.62 1.08
C SER A 66 1.25 6.15 1.29
N ILE A 67 1.06 5.09 2.07
CA ILE A 67 -0.28 4.53 2.36
C ILE A 67 -1.11 5.54 3.17
N LEU A 68 -0.53 6.19 4.18
CA LEU A 68 -1.20 7.23 4.96
C LEU A 68 -1.71 8.40 4.11
N ARG A 69 -0.95 8.80 3.09
CA ARG A 69 -1.40 9.82 2.14
C ARG A 69 -2.62 9.33 1.35
N ASP A 70 -2.61 8.09 0.92
CA ASP A 70 -3.69 7.49 0.12
C ASP A 70 -4.96 7.24 0.93
N LEU A 71 -4.83 6.95 2.23
CA LEU A 71 -5.93 6.91 3.19
C LEU A 71 -6.61 8.27 3.41
N LYS A 72 -5.87 9.36 3.23
CA LYS A 72 -6.41 10.73 3.33
C LYS A 72 -6.94 11.25 1.98
N SER A 73 -6.89 10.43 0.93
CA SER A 73 -7.32 10.83 -0.40
C SER A 73 -8.82 11.12 -0.42
N PRO A 74 -9.26 12.21 -1.08
CA PRO A 74 -10.69 12.45 -1.32
C PRO A 74 -11.29 11.46 -2.33
N ASN A 75 -10.45 10.72 -3.08
CA ASN A 75 -10.91 9.70 -4.01
C ASN A 75 -11.18 8.38 -3.27
N GLU A 76 -12.45 8.01 -3.20
CA GLU A 76 -12.91 6.81 -2.49
C GLU A 76 -12.29 5.51 -3.03
N MET A 77 -11.96 5.42 -4.32
CA MET A 77 -11.33 4.23 -4.90
C MET A 77 -9.91 4.05 -4.39
N ILE A 78 -9.16 5.16 -4.27
CA ILE A 78 -7.80 5.16 -3.73
C ILE A 78 -7.85 4.84 -2.22
N LEU A 79 -8.74 5.49 -1.49
CA LEU A 79 -8.95 5.25 -0.06
C LEU A 79 -9.35 3.79 0.22
N CYS A 80 -10.34 3.24 -0.48
CA CYS A 80 -10.78 1.85 -0.31
C CYS A 80 -9.66 0.86 -0.65
N SER A 81 -8.88 1.13 -1.70
CA SER A 81 -7.74 0.29 -2.05
C SER A 81 -6.61 0.35 -1.02
N ALA A 82 -6.37 1.53 -0.42
CA ALA A 82 -5.38 1.70 0.65
C ALA A 82 -5.82 0.99 1.93
N LEU A 83 -7.11 1.05 2.29
CA LEU A 83 -7.67 0.30 3.42
C LEU A 83 -7.47 -1.21 3.24
N ARG A 84 -7.75 -1.75 2.05
CA ARG A 84 -7.46 -3.16 1.73
C ARG A 84 -5.98 -3.49 1.83
N CYS A 85 -5.10 -2.62 1.33
CA CYS A 85 -3.65 -2.80 1.43
C CYS A 85 -3.21 -3.07 2.88
N ILE A 86 -3.73 -2.31 3.84
CA ILE A 86 -3.36 -2.42 5.26
C ILE A 86 -3.70 -3.81 5.81
N LEU A 87 -4.83 -4.39 5.41
CA LEU A 87 -5.24 -5.73 5.85
C LEU A 87 -4.30 -6.84 5.36
N HIS A 88 -3.57 -6.59 4.26
CA HIS A 88 -2.60 -7.54 3.70
C HIS A 88 -1.17 -7.31 4.18
N LEU A 89 -0.89 -6.22 4.89
CA LEU A 89 0.44 -5.98 5.47
C LEU A 89 0.68 -6.94 6.64
N GLN A 90 1.76 -7.71 6.58
CA GLN A 90 2.15 -8.70 7.58
C GLN A 90 2.89 -8.08 8.79
N VAL A 91 2.88 -6.75 8.93
CA VAL A 91 3.75 -6.03 9.89
C VAL A 91 2.94 -5.40 11.00
N SER A 92 2.98 -6.01 12.19
CA SER A 92 2.18 -5.60 13.35
C SER A 92 2.36 -4.12 13.73
N GLU A 93 3.60 -3.61 13.77
CA GLU A 93 3.88 -2.22 14.16
C GLU A 93 3.38 -1.18 13.14
N VAL A 94 3.53 -1.50 11.85
CA VAL A 94 3.04 -0.66 10.75
C VAL A 94 1.53 -0.66 10.73
N VAL A 95 0.92 -1.85 10.81
CA VAL A 95 -0.53 -2.02 10.84
C VAL A 95 -1.13 -1.28 12.03
N PHE A 96 -0.55 -1.39 13.23
CA PHE A 96 -1.01 -0.65 14.41
C PHE A 96 -1.01 0.88 14.17
N SER A 97 0.09 1.41 13.64
CA SER A 97 0.22 2.84 13.33
C SER A 97 -0.79 3.31 12.28
N LEU A 98 -1.13 2.45 11.31
CA LEU A 98 -2.10 2.75 10.25
C LEU A 98 -3.56 2.59 10.72
N ILE A 99 -3.85 1.57 11.54
CA ILE A 99 -5.18 1.34 12.12
C ILE A 99 -5.57 2.46 13.07
N ALA A 100 -4.66 3.06 13.82
CA ALA A 100 -4.99 4.20 14.69
C ALA A 100 -5.66 5.37 13.92
N VAL A 101 -5.37 5.50 12.62
CA VAL A 101 -5.94 6.53 11.74
C VAL A 101 -7.25 6.07 11.07
N SER A 102 -7.54 4.76 11.02
CA SER A 102 -8.65 4.20 10.25
C SER A 102 -10.06 4.50 10.79
N PRO A 103 -10.35 4.53 12.11
CA PRO A 103 -11.72 4.81 12.61
C PRO A 103 -12.24 6.18 12.18
N LEU A 104 -11.38 7.21 12.19
CA LEU A 104 -11.73 8.56 11.75
C LEU A 104 -12.06 8.62 10.25
N LEU A 105 -11.47 7.74 9.46
CA LEU A 105 -11.72 7.64 8.02
C LEU A 105 -12.96 6.80 7.72
N LEU A 106 -13.17 5.71 8.49
CA LEU A 106 -14.36 4.88 8.40
C LEU A 106 -15.63 5.66 8.75
N SER A 107 -15.57 6.65 9.66
CA SER A 107 -16.70 7.55 9.93
C SER A 107 -17.04 8.49 8.76
N ARG A 108 -16.08 8.79 7.86
CA ARG A 108 -16.32 9.66 6.69
C ARG A 108 -16.95 8.92 5.52
N SER A 109 -16.70 7.63 5.42
CA SER A 109 -17.11 6.82 4.28
C SER A 109 -18.27 5.92 4.68
N ASN A 110 -19.38 5.95 3.93
CA ASN A 110 -20.52 5.03 4.05
C ASN A 110 -20.15 3.59 3.59
N CYS A 111 -18.94 3.13 3.93
CA CYS A 111 -18.30 1.88 3.51
C CYS A 111 -18.85 0.65 4.26
N ARG A 112 -20.15 0.60 4.56
CA ARG A 112 -20.79 -0.65 5.02
C ARG A 112 -21.01 -1.66 3.87
N GLN A 113 -20.80 -1.26 2.61
CA GLN A 113 -21.06 -2.11 1.43
C GLN A 113 -19.90 -2.40 0.44
N PRO A 114 -18.68 -1.81 0.46
CA PRO A 114 -17.66 -2.10 -0.56
C PRO A 114 -16.60 -3.15 -0.17
N LEU A 115 -16.71 -3.79 1.01
CA LEU A 115 -15.90 -4.97 1.30
C LEU A 115 -16.32 -6.19 0.44
N VAL A 116 -17.56 -6.22 -0.07
CA VAL A 116 -18.11 -7.35 -0.84
C VAL A 116 -18.19 -7.08 -2.35
N LEU A 117 -18.23 -5.82 -2.80
CA LEU A 117 -18.55 -5.44 -4.20
C LEU A 117 -17.34 -4.98 -5.05
N CYS A 118 -16.11 -5.17 -4.59
CA CYS A 118 -14.90 -4.77 -5.33
C CYS A 118 -14.03 -5.97 -5.75
N CYS A 119 -14.61 -7.17 -5.77
CA CYS A 119 -14.07 -8.32 -6.49
C CYS A 119 -14.53 -8.25 -7.95
#